data_AF-A0AAJ1D3L3-F1
#
_entry.id   AF-A0AAJ1D3L3-F1
#
_cell.length_a   1.000
_cell.length_b   1.000
_cell.length_c   1.000
_cell.angle_alpha   90.00
_cell.angle_beta   90.00
_cell.angle_gamma   90.00
#
_symmetry.space_group_name_H-M   'P 1'
#
loop_
_entity.id
_entity.type
_entity.pdbx_description
1 polymer ?
#
loop_
_entity_poly.entity_id
_entity_poly.type
_entity_poly.pdbx_seq_one_letter_code
_entity_poly.pdbx_strand_id
1 'polypeptide(L)'
;MSDDNKPSHEERLITSVRMMKADMDAIYTQLRDGVYADPDTFVNNWAHLIDRVKQMTPVLREPGVTETLLRIDVLLTAELLAMTHAVGIIENFMRCLEHQTTERSHKPQ
;
A
#
# COMPACT_ATOMS: atom_id res chain seq x y z
N MET A 1 -34.12 -26.22 -8.23
CA MET A 1 -32.87 -25.64 -8.74
C MET A 1 -32.74 -24.24 -8.19
N SER A 2 -31.78 -23.99 -7.30
CA SER A 2 -31.32 -22.66 -6.88
C SER A 2 -30.38 -22.81 -5.67
N ASP A 3 -29.07 -22.92 -5.92
CA ASP A 3 -28.07 -22.40 -4.95
C ASP A 3 -26.66 -22.13 -5.53
N ASP A 4 -26.43 -22.24 -6.85
CA ASP A 4 -25.07 -22.29 -7.43
C ASP A 4 -24.51 -20.97 -7.99
N ASN A 5 -24.89 -19.80 -7.48
CA ASN A 5 -24.32 -18.53 -7.96
C ASN A 5 -23.56 -17.72 -6.90
N LYS A 6 -23.06 -18.38 -5.84
CA LYS A 6 -22.17 -17.71 -4.88
C LYS A 6 -20.73 -17.78 -5.39
N PRO A 7 -20.03 -16.63 -5.49
CA PRO A 7 -18.65 -16.61 -5.93
C PRO A 7 -17.78 -17.46 -5.00
N SER A 8 -16.83 -18.17 -5.60
CA SER A 8 -15.88 -19.03 -4.90
C SER A 8 -15.03 -18.22 -3.92
N HIS A 9 -14.36 -18.91 -2.99
CA HIS A 9 -13.45 -18.25 -2.06
C HIS A 9 -12.34 -17.48 -2.81
N GLU A 10 -11.80 -18.07 -3.87
CA GLU A 10 -10.77 -17.45 -4.72
C GLU A 10 -11.31 -16.23 -5.46
N GLU A 11 -12.53 -16.30 -6.02
CA GLU A 11 -13.16 -15.17 -6.72
C GLU A 11 -13.41 -13.98 -5.78
N ARG A 12 -13.84 -14.26 -4.55
CA ARG A 12 -13.99 -13.21 -3.52
C ARG A 12 -12.64 -12.62 -3.12
N LEU A 13 -11.61 -13.46 -2.94
CA LEU A 13 -10.27 -13.00 -2.60
C LEU A 13 -9.69 -12.09 -3.69
N ILE A 14 -9.77 -12.51 -4.97
CA ILE A 14 -9.30 -11.71 -6.12
C ILE A 14 -10.05 -10.38 -6.20
N THR A 15 -11.37 -10.41 -6.03
CA THR A 15 -12.19 -9.18 -6.09
C THR A 15 -11.76 -8.20 -5.00
N SER A 16 -11.59 -8.67 -3.76
CA SER A 16 -11.09 -7.86 -2.65
C SER A 16 -9.69 -7.31 -2.94
N VAL A 17 -8.78 -8.12 -3.49
CA VAL A 17 -7.41 -7.69 -3.82
C VAL A 17 -7.39 -6.65 -4.94
N ARG A 18 -8.25 -6.80 -5.96
CA ARG A 18 -8.40 -5.80 -7.03
C ARG A 18 -8.95 -4.48 -6.51
N MET A 19 -9.91 -4.52 -5.59
CA MET A 19 -10.41 -3.30 -4.95
C MET A 19 -9.31 -2.61 -4.12
N MET A 20 -8.53 -3.37 -3.34
CA MET A 20 -7.40 -2.81 -2.59
C MET A 20 -6.37 -2.16 -3.50
N LYS A 21 -6.05 -2.77 -4.65
CA LYS A 21 -5.18 -2.17 -5.64
C LYS A 21 -5.74 -0.87 -6.21
N ALA A 22 -7.01 -0.87 -6.61
CA ALA A 22 -7.63 0.32 -7.20
C ALA A 22 -7.59 1.52 -6.24
N ASP A 23 -7.84 1.28 -4.95
CA ASP A 23 -7.71 2.30 -3.91
C ASP A 23 -6.26 2.81 -3.80
N MET A 24 -5.28 1.90 -3.83
CA MET A 24 -3.86 2.28 -3.80
C MET A 24 -3.42 3.04 -5.05
N ASP A 25 -3.82 2.61 -6.24
CA ASP A 25 -3.50 3.26 -7.51
C ASP A 25 -3.99 4.71 -7.52
N ALA A 26 -5.20 4.96 -7.00
CA ALA A 26 -5.77 6.29 -6.92
C ALA A 26 -4.90 7.21 -6.05
N ILE A 27 -4.53 6.75 -4.84
CA ILE A 27 -3.69 7.53 -3.91
C ILE A 27 -2.27 7.71 -4.48
N TYR A 28 -1.71 6.67 -5.08
CA TYR A 28 -0.36 6.70 -5.65
C TYR A 28 -0.29 7.68 -6.84
N THR A 29 -1.30 7.68 -7.70
CA THR A 29 -1.41 8.63 -8.82
C THR A 29 -1.49 10.06 -8.31
N GLN A 30 -2.30 10.31 -7.27
CA GLN A 30 -2.35 11.61 -6.64
C GLN A 30 -0.97 12.02 -6.10
N LEU A 31 -0.28 11.15 -5.35
CA LEU A 31 1.03 11.46 -4.78
C LEU A 31 2.13 11.68 -5.84
N ARG A 32 2.08 10.94 -6.94
CA ARG A 32 3.07 11.01 -8.02
C ARG A 32 2.86 12.22 -8.92
N ASP A 33 1.62 12.46 -9.34
CA ASP A 33 1.28 13.40 -10.42
C ASP A 33 0.45 14.60 -9.93
N GLY A 34 0.05 14.60 -8.66
CA GLY A 34 -0.79 15.64 -8.08
C GLY A 34 -0.06 16.98 -8.00
N VAL A 35 -0.70 18.00 -8.56
CA VAL A 35 -0.27 19.40 -8.38
C VAL A 35 -0.90 19.92 -7.10
N TYR A 36 -0.14 19.87 -6.02
CA TYR A 36 -0.60 20.32 -4.71
C TYR A 36 -0.36 21.82 -4.54
N ALA A 37 -1.42 22.55 -4.18
CA ALA A 37 -1.31 23.95 -3.77
C ALA A 37 -0.73 24.11 -2.36
N ASP A 38 -0.77 23.04 -1.55
CA ASP A 38 -0.44 23.05 -0.13
C ASP A 38 0.21 21.72 0.31
N PRO A 39 1.34 21.74 1.04
CA PRO A 39 2.00 20.55 1.56
C PRO A 39 1.13 19.65 2.43
N ASP A 40 0.15 20.19 3.17
CA ASP A 40 -0.70 19.35 4.04
C ASP A 40 -1.55 18.37 3.22
N THR A 41 -1.90 18.72 1.98
CA THR A 41 -2.61 17.80 1.07
C THR A 41 -1.74 16.60 0.69
N PHE A 42 -0.43 16.83 0.45
CA PHE A 42 0.51 15.75 0.21
C PHE A 42 0.64 14.85 1.44
N VAL A 43 0.80 15.45 2.63
CA VAL A 43 0.94 14.72 3.90
C VAL A 43 -0.30 13.87 4.20
N ASN A 44 -1.50 14.40 3.95
CA ASN A 44 -2.75 13.66 4.14
C ASN A 44 -2.85 12.46 3.19
N ASN A 45 -2.55 12.64 1.91
CA ASN A 45 -2.53 11.53 0.94
C ASN A 45 -1.47 10.49 1.28
N TRP A 46 -0.32 10.92 1.80
CA TRP A 46 0.75 10.05 2.27
C TRP A 46 0.29 9.21 3.47
N ALA A 47 -0.37 9.82 4.45
CA ALA A 47 -0.94 9.12 5.60
C ALA A 47 -1.98 8.08 5.16
N HIS A 48 -2.84 8.43 4.21
CA HIS A 48 -3.80 7.48 3.64
C HIS A 48 -3.12 6.30 2.94
N LEU A 49 -2.04 6.53 2.17
CA LEU A 49 -1.29 5.45 1.53
C LEU A 49 -0.69 4.49 2.57
N ILE A 50 -0.10 5.03 3.64
CA ILE A 50 0.45 4.23 4.74
C ILE A 50 -0.64 3.36 5.37
N ASP A 51 -1.82 3.92 5.67
CA ASP A 51 -2.91 3.17 6.29
C ASP A 51 -3.41 2.04 5.38
N ARG A 52 -3.51 2.28 4.07
CA ARG A 52 -3.86 1.22 3.10
C ARG A 52 -2.82 0.11 3.05
N VAL A 53 -1.54 0.44 3.05
CA VAL A 53 -0.46 -0.55 3.08
C VAL A 53 -0.48 -1.36 4.38
N LYS A 54 -0.74 -0.73 5.53
CA LYS A 54 -0.86 -1.42 6.83
C LYS A 54 -2.03 -2.41 6.85
N GLN A 55 -3.14 -2.09 6.19
CA GLN A 55 -4.29 -2.99 6.08
C GLN A 55 -4.02 -4.16 5.12
N MET A 56 -3.29 -3.91 4.02
CA MET A 56 -3.03 -4.91 2.99
C MET A 56 -1.89 -5.88 3.34
N THR A 57 -0.87 -5.40 4.05
CA THR A 57 0.34 -6.19 4.37
C THR A 57 0.02 -7.50 5.11
N PRO A 58 -0.85 -7.54 6.13
CA PRO A 58 -1.24 -8.79 6.78
C PRO A 58 -1.88 -9.78 5.80
N VAL A 59 -2.79 -9.33 4.94
CA VAL A 59 -3.48 -10.17 3.95
C VAL A 59 -2.49 -10.81 2.99
N LEU A 60 -1.54 -10.04 2.44
CA LEU A 60 -0.52 -10.57 1.54
C LEU A 60 0.45 -11.55 2.24
N ARG A 61 0.61 -11.43 3.56
CA ARG A 61 1.47 -12.32 4.37
C ARG A 61 0.76 -13.58 4.85
N GLU A 62 -0.54 -13.71 4.65
CA GLU A 62 -1.26 -14.94 4.99
C GLU A 62 -0.70 -16.12 4.16
N PRO A 63 -0.40 -17.27 4.79
CA PRO A 63 0.16 -18.42 4.08
C PRO A 63 -0.74 -18.85 2.92
N GLY A 64 -0.14 -18.99 1.73
CA GLY A 64 -0.84 -19.41 0.53
C GLY A 64 -1.58 -18.30 -0.20
N VAL A 65 -1.77 -17.10 0.38
CA VAL A 65 -2.44 -15.99 -0.32
C VAL A 65 -1.57 -15.47 -1.45
N THR A 66 -0.29 -15.18 -1.18
CA THR A 66 0.63 -14.71 -2.22
C THR A 66 0.83 -15.77 -3.31
N GLU A 67 0.98 -17.05 -2.96
CA GLU A 67 1.11 -18.14 -3.94
C GLU A 67 -0.14 -18.32 -4.80
N THR A 68 -1.32 -18.16 -4.20
CA THR A 68 -2.61 -18.22 -4.90
C THR A 68 -2.75 -17.03 -5.85
N LEU A 69 -2.46 -15.82 -5.39
CA LEU A 69 -2.50 -14.61 -6.22
C LEU A 69 -1.48 -14.69 -7.35
N LEU A 70 -0.26 -15.17 -7.11
CA LEU A 70 0.74 -15.40 -8.15
C LEU A 70 0.27 -16.40 -9.20
N ARG A 71 -0.48 -17.44 -8.81
CA ARG A 71 -0.99 -18.43 -9.78
C ARG A 71 -2.10 -17.86 -10.66
N ILE A 72 -2.91 -16.96 -10.11
CA ILE A 72 -4.11 -16.43 -10.76
C ILE A 72 -3.78 -15.18 -11.57
N ASP A 73 -2.98 -14.27 -11.01
CA ASP A 73 -2.67 -12.95 -11.55
C ASP A 73 -1.29 -12.48 -11.06
N VAL A 74 -0.22 -12.95 -11.74
CA VAL A 74 1.18 -12.63 -11.41
C VAL A 74 1.43 -11.13 -11.43
N LEU A 75 0.87 -10.41 -12.42
CA LEU A 75 1.12 -8.99 -12.60
C LEU A 75 0.52 -8.20 -11.44
N LEU A 76 -0.74 -8.46 -11.11
CA LEU A 76 -1.42 -7.84 -9.97
C LEU A 76 -0.63 -8.03 -8.67
N THR A 77 -0.15 -9.25 -8.45
CA THR A 77 0.62 -9.58 -7.24
C THR A 77 1.95 -8.84 -7.19
N ALA A 78 2.68 -8.79 -8.31
CA ALA A 78 3.95 -8.08 -8.41
C ALA A 78 3.80 -6.58 -8.16
N GLU A 79 2.75 -5.96 -8.70
CA GLU A 79 2.47 -4.53 -8.51
C GLU A 79 2.19 -4.20 -7.04
N LEU A 80 1.36 -5.01 -6.36
CA LEU A 80 1.04 -4.82 -4.94
C LEU A 80 2.29 -4.98 -4.05
N LEU A 81 3.11 -6.00 -4.30
CA LEU A 81 4.38 -6.17 -3.59
C LEU A 81 5.32 -4.98 -3.81
N ALA A 82 5.47 -4.51 -5.05
CA ALA A 82 6.31 -3.35 -5.36
C ALA A 82 5.84 -2.09 -4.61
N MET A 83 4.53 -1.82 -4.59
CA MET A 83 3.98 -0.67 -3.88
C MET A 83 4.21 -0.74 -2.36
N THR A 84 3.92 -1.90 -1.74
CA THR A 84 4.14 -2.08 -0.29
C THR A 84 5.61 -1.92 0.09
N HIS A 85 6.53 -2.44 -0.73
CA HIS A 85 7.96 -2.24 -0.52
C HIS A 85 8.38 -0.77 -0.68
N ALA A 86 7.90 -0.08 -1.72
CA ALA A 86 8.21 1.32 -1.94
C ALA A 86 7.77 2.19 -0.76
N VAL A 87 6.57 1.97 -0.22
CA VAL A 87 6.07 2.68 0.97
C VAL A 87 6.94 2.40 2.19
N GLY A 88 7.30 1.14 2.44
CA GLY A 88 8.19 0.79 3.55
C GLY A 88 9.59 1.42 3.45
N ILE A 89 10.13 1.53 2.23
CA ILE A 89 11.42 2.21 1.99
C ILE A 89 11.32 3.70 2.32
N ILE A 90 10.27 4.37 1.87
CA ILE A 90 10.07 5.80 2.13
C ILE A 90 9.79 6.05 3.61
N GLU A 91 8.97 5.23 4.29
CA GLU A 91 8.78 5.33 5.75
C GLU A 91 10.11 5.22 6.49
N ASN A 92 10.97 4.28 6.09
CA ASN A 92 12.29 4.13 6.70
C ASN A 92 13.16 5.37 6.45
N PHE A 93 13.14 5.94 5.25
CA PHE A 93 13.85 7.17 4.92
C PHE A 93 13.36 8.37 5.75
N MET A 94 12.05 8.53 5.91
CA MET A 94 11.45 9.59 6.74
C MET A 94 11.88 9.46 8.20
N ARG A 95 11.87 8.24 8.77
CA ARG A 95 12.42 8.00 10.12
C ARG A 95 13.88 8.41 10.22
N CYS A 96 14.71 8.09 9.21
CA CYS A 96 16.11 8.52 9.20
C CYS A 96 16.25 10.06 9.25
N LEU A 97 15.40 10.80 8.53
CA LEU A 97 15.40 12.26 8.55
C LEU A 97 15.00 12.82 9.93
N GLU A 98 13.95 12.27 10.55
CA GLU A 98 13.49 12.66 11.89
C GLU A 98 14.58 12.49 12.95
N HIS A 99 15.34 11.40 12.89
CA HIS A 99 16.48 11.15 13.79
C HIS A 99 17.56 12.22 13.60
N GLN A 100 17.90 12.57 12.35
CA GLN A 100 18.91 13.61 12.08
C GLN A 100 18.48 14.99 12.58
N THR A 101 17.21 15.38 12.41
CA THR A 101 16.71 16.66 12.93
C THR A 101 16.73 16.71 14.45
N THR A 102 16.45 15.58 15.11
CA THR A 102 16.50 15.47 16.57
C THR A 102 17.93 15.59 17.08
N GLU A 103 18.87 14.87 16.48
CA GLU A 103 20.29 14.92 16.86
C GLU A 103 20.94 16.28 16.60
N ARG A 104 20.61 16.96 15.49
CA ARG A 104 21.09 18.32 15.20
C ARG A 104 20.55 19.35 16.19
N SER A 105 19.33 19.17 16.69
CA SER A 105 18.74 20.06 17.70
C SER A 105 19.39 19.92 19.09
N HIS A 106 20.13 18.82 19.34
CA HIS A 106 20.79 18.54 20.63
C HIS A 106 22.31 18.82 20.64
N LYS A 107 22.90 19.29 19.53
CA LYS A 107 24.28 19.79 19.50
C LYS A 107 24.28 21.32 19.69
N PRO A 108 24.90 21.87 20.76
CA PRO A 108 25.14 23.30 20.82
C PRO A 108 26.10 23.70 19.68
N GLN A 109 25.84 24.84 19.04
CA GLN A 109 26.79 25.50 18.13
C GLN A 109 28.06 25.92 18.86
#